data_AF-A0AAF0ZMH9-F1
#
_entry.id   AF-A0AAF0ZMH9-F1
#
_cell.length_a   1.000
_cell.length_b   1.000
_cell.length_c   1.000
_cell.angle_alpha   90.00
_cell.angle_beta   90.00
_cell.angle_gamma   90.00
#
_symmetry.space_group_name_H-M   'P 1'
#
loop_
_entity.id
_entity.type
_entity.pdbx_description
1 polymer ?
#
loop_
_entity_poly.entity_id
_entity_poly.type
_entity_poly.pdbx_seq_one_letter_code
_entity_poly.pdbx_strand_id
1 'polypeptide(L)' 'MDALQFVNTHIKFLAIDFLTLKPISHKSTIFSRKGRHLSCTKTMGIVVSRFFKPNRFIKFDIDDSISCIPCIL' A
#
# COMPACT_ATOMS: atom_id res chain seq x y z
N MET A 1 23.26 -7.97 -7.76
CA MET A 1 22.46 -8.92 -6.96
C MET A 1 21.02 -8.77 -7.41
N ASP A 2 20.42 -9.85 -7.88
CA ASP A 2 19.04 -9.82 -8.34
C ASP A 2 18.10 -9.50 -7.17
N ALA A 3 17.28 -8.47 -7.32
CA ALA A 3 16.31 -8.10 -6.30
C ALA A 3 15.28 -9.23 -6.14
N LEU A 4 15.04 -9.65 -4.90
CA LEU A 4 14.04 -10.68 -4.60
C LEU A 4 12.64 -10.15 -4.99
N GLN A 5 11.96 -10.88 -5.89
CA GLN A 5 10.68 -10.48 -6.45
C GLN A 5 9.51 -11.15 -5.71
N PHE A 6 8.69 -10.37 -5.03
CA PHE A 6 7.41 -10.80 -4.46
C PHE A 6 6.28 -10.32 -5.36
N VAL A 7 6.20 -10.91 -6.55
CA VAL A 7 5.09 -10.68 -7.47
C VAL A 7 3.94 -11.60 -7.07
N ASN A 8 2.72 -11.06 -6.99
CA ASN A 8 1.49 -11.75 -6.57
C ASN A 8 1.51 -12.33 -5.13
N THR A 9 2.51 -11.99 -4.33
CA THR A 9 2.55 -12.34 -2.89
C THR A 9 2.12 -11.13 -2.08
N HIS A 10 1.11 -11.30 -1.24
CA HIS A 10 0.64 -10.22 -0.36
C HIS A 10 1.51 -10.12 0.88
N ILE A 11 2.25 -9.02 1.00
CA ILE A 11 3.06 -8.72 2.19
C ILE A 11 2.27 -7.82 3.13
N LYS A 12 2.20 -8.20 4.41
CA LYS A 12 1.57 -7.39 5.46
C LYS A 12 2.51 -6.27 5.89
N PHE A 13 2.02 -5.02 5.85
CA PHE A 13 2.74 -3.82 6.23
C PHE A 13 1.97 -3.00 7.26
N LEU A 14 2.73 -2.23 8.03
CA LEU A 14 2.19 -1.13 8.84
C LEU A 14 1.90 0.07 7.95
N ALA A 15 0.99 0.95 8.35
CA ALA A 15 0.60 2.16 7.63
C ALA A 15 1.82 3.05 7.29
N ILE A 16 2.75 3.21 8.22
CA ILE A 16 3.97 4.01 8.00
C ILE A 16 4.91 3.42 6.92
N ASP A 17 4.84 2.11 6.70
CA ASP A 17 5.71 1.44 5.73
C ASP A 17 5.39 1.87 4.29
N PHE A 18 4.13 2.20 4.01
CA PHE A 18 3.69 2.63 2.67
C PHE A 18 4.39 3.92 2.23
N LEU A 19 4.74 4.79 3.18
CA LEU A 19 5.47 6.04 2.92
C LEU A 19 6.93 5.80 2.48
N THR A 20 7.46 4.59 2.71
CA THR A 20 8.84 4.22 2.36
C THR A 20 8.97 3.51 1.01
N LEU A 21 7.84 3.23 0.34
CA LEU A 21 7.82 2.53 -0.94
C LEU A 21 8.33 3.44 -2.07
N LYS A 22 9.27 2.92 -2.86
CA LYS A 22 9.81 3.65 -4.02
C LYS A 22 9.32 2.99 -5.31
N PRO A 23 8.59 3.70 -6.20
CA PRO A 23 8.18 3.12 -7.48
C PRO A 23 9.42 2.72 -8.30
N ILE A 24 9.33 1.62 -9.04
CA ILE A 24 10.40 1.20 -9.95
C ILE A 24 10.16 1.89 -11.30
N SER A 25 11.21 2.53 -11.83
CA SER A 25 11.17 3.13 -13.16
C SER A 25 10.71 2.10 -14.20
N HIS A 26 9.83 2.50 -15.11
CA HIS A 26 9.26 1.67 -16.20
C HIS A 26 8.18 0.63 -15.80
N LYS A 27 7.84 0.47 -14.51
CA LYS A 27 6.74 -0.41 -14.07
C LYS A 27 5.88 0.25 -12.98
N SER A 28 4.78 0.89 -13.37
CA SER A 28 3.93 1.69 -12.48
C SER A 28 3.29 0.93 -11.31
N THR A 29 3.21 -0.40 -11.40
CA THR A 29 2.58 -1.27 -10.40
C THR A 29 3.58 -1.98 -9.48
N ILE A 30 4.89 -1.77 -9.67
CA ILE A 30 5.92 -2.42 -8.86
C ILE A 30 6.68 -1.37 -8.03
N PHE A 31 6.76 -1.66 -6.74
CA PHE A 31 7.46 -0.83 -5.76
C PHE A 31 8.69 -1.58 -5.22
N SER A 32 9.70 -0.82 -4.83
CA SER A 32 10.90 -1.32 -4.19
C SER A 32 10.96 -0.89 -2.72
N ARG A 33 11.37 -1.81 -1.86
CA ARG A 33 11.64 -1.57 -0.44
C ARG A 33 12.75 -2.48 0.03
N LYS A 34 13.82 -1.92 0.59
CA LYS A 34 14.98 -2.68 1.13
C LYS A 34 15.51 -3.75 0.15
N GLY A 35 15.64 -3.39 -1.13
CA GLY A 35 16.15 -4.31 -2.17
C GLY A 35 15.16 -5.41 -2.63
N ARG A 36 13.89 -5.35 -2.22
CA ARG A 36 12.83 -6.28 -2.64
C ARG A 36 11.82 -5.58 -3.53
N HIS A 37 11.31 -6.29 -4.54
CA HIS A 37 10.27 -5.80 -5.44
C HIS A 37 8.90 -6.33 -5.02
N LEU A 38 7.90 -5.46 -5.00
CA LEU A 38 6.58 -5.70 -4.42
C LEU A 38 5.50 -5.25 -5.39
N SER A 39 4.48 -6.08 -5.62
CA SER A 39 3.29 -5.70 -6.39
C SER A 39 2.01 -5.67 -5.55
N CYS A 40 2.01 -6.36 -4.41
CA CYS A 40 0.82 -6.54 -3.58
C CYS A 40 1.15 -6.39 -2.10
N THR A 41 0.43 -5.51 -1.41
CA THR A 41 0.57 -5.29 0.03
C THR A 41 -0.79 -5.36 0.70
N LYS A 42 -0.79 -5.61 2.01
CA LYS A 42 -1.99 -5.62 2.86
C LYS A 42 -1.68 -4.86 4.15
N THR A 43 -2.67 -4.16 4.68
CA THR A 43 -2.64 -3.61 6.05
C THR A 43 -3.96 -3.91 6.75
N MET A 44 -4.00 -3.69 8.05
CA MET A 44 -5.19 -3.86 8.88
C MET A 44 -5.25 -2.75 9.92
N GLY A 45 -6.42 -2.17 10.13
CA GLY A 45 -6.65 -1.11 11.08
C GLY A 45 -8.13 -0.73 11.15
N ILE A 46 -8.42 0.36 11.84
CA ILE A 46 -9.78 0.89 12.04
C ILE A 46 -10.07 1.94 10.97
N VAL A 47 -11.25 1.90 10.37
CA VAL A 47 -11.71 2.95 9.45
C VAL A 47 -12.11 4.19 10.26
N VAL A 48 -11.36 5.28 10.11
CA VAL A 48 -11.57 6.52 10.88
C VAL A 48 -12.22 7.64 10.07
N SER A 49 -12.19 7.55 8.74
CA SER A 49 -12.87 8.50 7.85
C SER A 49 -13.50 7.75 6.67
N ARG A 50 -14.57 8.31 6.09
CA ARG A 50 -15.22 7.78 4.88
C ARG A 50 -15.69 8.92 4.01
N PHE A 51 -15.37 8.83 2.72
CA PHE A 51 -15.83 9.72 1.66
C PHE A 51 -16.33 8.88 0.50
N PHE A 52 -17.60 9.07 0.13
CA PHE A 52 -18.20 8.38 -1.00
C PHE A 52 -18.25 9.31 -2.21
N LYS A 53 -17.68 8.86 -3.33
CA LYS A 53 -17.85 9.50 -4.64
C LYS A 53 -18.73 8.60 -5.50
N PRO A 54 -20.02 8.97 -5.72
CA PRO A 54 -20.96 8.17 -6.48
C PRO A 54 -20.39 7.74 -7.84
N ASN A 55 -20.63 6.48 -8.20
CA ASN A 55 -20.19 5.86 -9.45
C ASN A 55 -18.68 5.92 -9.72
N ARG A 56 -17.85 6.12 -8.68
CA ARG A 56 -16.40 6.23 -8.86
C ARG A 56 -15.58 5.45 -7.83
N PHE A 57 -15.69 5.79 -6.55
CA PHE A 57 -14.93 5.12 -5.48
C PHE A 57 -15.45 5.48 -4.08
N ILE A 58 -15.09 4.65 -3.10
CA ILE A 58 -15.12 4.97 -1.68
C ILE A 58 -13.68 5.22 -1.23
N LYS A 59 -13.40 6.43 -0.73
CA LYS A 59 -12.14 6.73 -0.03
C LYS A 59 -12.36 6.60 1.47
N PHE A 60 -11.44 5.99 2.17
CA PHE A 60 -11.45 5.89 3.62
C PHE A 60 -10.04 5.88 4.15
N ASP A 61 -9.83 6.43 5.34
CA ASP A 61 -8.54 6.36 6.02
C ASP A 61 -8.55 5.21 7.02
N ILE A 62 -7.48 4.41 7.02
CA ILE A 62 -7.24 3.33 7.97
C ILE A 62 -6.21 3.82 9.00
N ASP A 63 -6.57 3.80 10.28
CA ASP A 63 -5.65 3.97 11.41
C ASP A 63 -5.20 2.58 11.92
N ASP A 64 -3.90 2.30 11.87
CA ASP A 64 -3.31 1.04 12.35
C ASP A 64 -2.71 1.13 13.76
N SER A 65 -3.07 2.16 14.53
CA SER A 65 -2.51 2.58 15.83
C SER A 65 -1.13 3.21 15.78
N ILE A 66 -0.47 3.23 14.61
CA ILE A 66 0.86 3.84 14.41
C ILE A 66 0.77 5.01 13.44
N SER A 67 0.00 4.87 12.36
CA SER A 67 -0.23 5.92 11.38
C SER A 67 -1.57 5.73 10.65
N CYS A 68 -1.99 6.76 9.93
CA CYS A 68 -3.19 6.73 9.09
C CYS A 68 -2.81 6.75 7.61
N ILE A 69 -3.40 5.85 6.82
CA ILE A 69 -3.23 5.85 5.35
C ILE A 69 -4.57 5.91 4.60
N PRO A 70 -4.63 6.65 3.49
CA PRO A 70 -5.80 6.66 2.63
C PRO A 70 -5.87 5.36 1.82
N CYS A 71 -7.07 4.80 1.76
CA CYS A 71 -7.43 3.63 0.97
C CYS A 71 -8.59 4.00 0.02
N ILE A 72 -8.59 3.40 -1.17
CA ILE A 72 -9.62 3.60 -2.19
C ILE A 72 -10.16 2.22 -2.58
N LEU A 73 -11.48 2.05 -2.49
CA LEU A 73 -12.24 0.92 -3.03
C LEU A 73 -13.06 1.36 -4.24
#